data_AF-A0A7S3NEY5-F1
#
_entry.id   AF-A0A7S3NEY5-F1
#
_cell.length_a   1.000
_cell.length_b   1.000
_cell.length_c   1.000
_cell.angle_alpha   90.00
_cell.angle_beta   90.00
_cell.angle_gamma   90.00
#
_symmetry.space_group_name_H-M   'P 1'
#
loop_
_entity.id
_entity.type
_entity.pdbx_description
1 polymer ?
#
loop_
_entity_poly.entity_id
_entity_poly.type
_entity_poly.pdbx_seq_one_letter_code
_entity_poly.pdbx_strand_id
1 'polypeptide(L)'
;IVIFEGSVYDCTNFKITHPGGPKYIDDNVGKDITQLFYDNDHSKIALRLLNETKIGILKGSEHANIDSKKVKDQSMMKEIEHEEWRKLIDPAEGTIYQVFTKLDKDAYMNFVNDPKHLTRPNDIHRMFKTPFLDFFSRTPWYHIACFWTPVMFYKLWQGSYELSVVPLVLSFILGLITWTFIEYSLHRFIFHMEIYIPDNRLLRTIHYIFHGVHHAFPMDRDRLVFPIAAAIPIYFIVIKLLSLVYPEVMVNTVMAGVVGMYMC
;
A
#
# COMPACT_ATOMS: atom_id res chain seq x y z
N ILE A 1 12.19 -20.55 8.41
CA ILE A 1 11.56 -21.28 9.54
C ILE A 1 11.85 -20.53 10.83
N VAL A 2 10.83 -20.22 11.64
CA VAL A 2 10.95 -19.59 12.98
C VAL A 2 10.02 -20.29 13.96
N ILE A 3 10.24 -20.10 15.26
CA ILE A 3 9.41 -20.67 16.34
C ILE A 3 8.69 -19.52 17.06
N PHE A 4 7.38 -19.63 17.25
CA PHE A 4 6.58 -18.67 18.02
C PHE A 4 5.58 -19.44 18.88
N GLU A 5 5.60 -19.21 20.20
CA GLU A 5 4.75 -19.88 21.20
C GLU A 5 4.72 -21.42 21.03
N GLY A 6 5.90 -22.03 20.86
CA GLY A 6 6.04 -23.48 20.67
C GLY A 6 5.50 -24.02 19.34
N SER A 7 5.07 -23.15 18.43
CA SER A 7 4.64 -23.48 17.07
C SER A 7 5.73 -23.14 16.04
N VAL A 8 5.78 -23.88 14.94
CA VAL A 8 6.80 -23.75 13.89
C VAL A 8 6.18 -23.12 12.65
N TYR A 9 6.85 -22.11 12.10
CA TYR A 9 6.35 -21.27 11.02
C TYR A 9 7.34 -21.20 9.84
N ASP A 10 6.86 -21.35 8.61
CA ASP A 10 7.64 -21.19 7.39
C ASP A 10 7.40 -19.82 6.74
N CYS A 11 8.21 -18.84 7.16
CA CYS A 11 8.16 -17.50 6.60
C CYS A 11 8.97 -17.35 5.29
N THR A 12 9.33 -18.42 4.58
CA THR A 12 10.20 -18.34 3.38
C THR A 12 9.60 -17.46 2.29
N ASN A 13 8.30 -17.59 2.00
CA ASN A 13 7.61 -16.75 1.03
C ASN A 13 7.26 -15.37 1.62
N PHE A 14 6.87 -15.34 2.90
CA PHE A 14 6.46 -14.11 3.59
C PHE A 14 7.61 -13.12 3.78
N LYS A 15 8.86 -13.58 3.85
CA LYS A 15 10.02 -12.68 4.06
C LYS A 15 10.13 -11.58 3.02
N ILE A 16 9.71 -11.88 1.80
CA ILE A 16 9.74 -10.97 0.67
C ILE A 16 8.76 -9.82 0.94
N THR A 17 7.58 -10.11 1.49
CA THR A 17 6.51 -9.14 1.74
C THR A 17 6.47 -8.63 3.18
N HIS A 18 7.43 -9.00 4.03
CA HIS A 18 7.44 -8.57 5.43
C HIS A 18 7.65 -7.04 5.55
N PRO A 19 6.76 -6.29 6.22
CA PRO A 19 6.84 -4.83 6.28
C PRO A 19 8.12 -4.30 6.96
N GLY A 20 8.66 -5.03 7.95
CA GLY A 20 9.96 -4.69 8.54
C GLY A 20 11.15 -5.00 7.63
N GLY A 21 10.94 -5.71 6.51
CA GLY A 21 11.97 -6.16 5.58
C GLY A 21 12.46 -7.60 5.85
N PRO A 22 13.08 -8.24 4.85
CA PRO A 22 13.46 -9.65 4.89
C PRO A 22 14.55 -9.97 5.92
N LYS A 23 15.44 -9.00 6.18
CA LYS A 23 16.60 -9.15 7.08
C LYS A 23 16.20 -9.65 8.48
N TYR A 24 15.12 -9.12 9.04
CA TYR A 24 14.65 -9.52 10.37
C TYR A 24 14.19 -10.97 10.45
N ILE A 25 13.72 -11.54 9.35
CA ILE A 25 13.36 -12.96 9.28
C ILE A 25 14.61 -13.81 9.06
N ASP A 26 15.50 -13.39 8.17
CA ASP A 26 16.75 -14.10 7.88
C ASP A 26 17.66 -14.21 9.13
N ASP A 27 17.77 -13.15 9.94
CA ASP A 27 18.57 -13.11 11.18
C ASP A 27 18.01 -14.04 12.30
N ASN A 28 16.75 -14.45 12.17
CA ASN A 28 16.02 -15.24 13.17
C ASN A 28 15.65 -16.65 12.69
N VAL A 29 16.19 -17.11 11.56
CA VAL A 29 15.95 -18.47 11.07
C VAL A 29 16.34 -19.51 12.11
N GLY A 30 15.40 -20.40 12.45
CA GLY A 30 15.56 -21.49 13.40
C GLY A 30 15.46 -21.08 14.87
N LYS A 31 15.22 -19.80 15.17
CA LYS A 31 15.14 -19.27 16.55
C LYS A 31 13.69 -19.14 17.02
N ASP A 32 13.52 -19.09 18.34
CA ASP A 32 12.29 -18.66 18.99
C ASP A 32 12.19 -17.13 18.95
N ILE A 33 11.15 -16.63 18.30
CA ILE A 33 10.87 -15.22 18.10
C ILE A 33 9.73 -14.72 19.00
N THR A 34 9.24 -15.52 19.96
CA THR A 34 8.07 -15.16 20.79
C THR A 34 8.25 -13.83 21.49
N GLN A 35 9.38 -13.67 22.20
CA GLN A 35 9.67 -12.42 22.90
C GLN A 35 9.92 -11.28 21.90
N LEU A 36 10.71 -11.53 20.85
CA LEU A 36 11.01 -10.53 19.82
C LEU A 36 9.74 -10.02 19.13
N PHE A 37 8.76 -10.88 18.90
CA PHE A 37 7.50 -10.53 18.26
C PHE A 37 6.67 -9.61 19.16
N TYR A 38 6.57 -9.92 20.46
CA TYR A 38 5.87 -9.07 21.43
C TYR A 38 6.59 -7.73 21.69
N ASP A 39 7.92 -7.74 21.77
CA ASP A 39 8.73 -6.53 22.03
C ASP A 39 8.64 -5.49 20.90
N ASN A 40 8.21 -5.91 19.70
CA ASN A 40 8.07 -5.03 18.54
C ASN A 40 6.61 -4.61 18.28
N ASP A 41 5.71 -4.77 19.26
CA ASP A 41 4.30 -4.33 19.21
C ASP A 41 3.58 -4.69 17.90
N HIS A 42 3.81 -5.91 17.41
CA HIS A 42 3.17 -6.40 16.20
C HIS A 42 1.64 -6.36 16.33
N SER A 43 0.97 -5.80 15.33
CA SER A 43 -0.49 -5.66 15.33
C SER A 43 -1.20 -7.01 15.30
N LYS A 44 -2.52 -7.01 15.58
CA LYS A 44 -3.37 -8.21 15.41
C LYS A 44 -3.31 -8.76 13.98
N ILE A 45 -3.08 -7.90 12.99
CA ILE A 45 -2.90 -8.31 11.59
C ILE A 45 -1.57 -9.03 11.41
N ALA A 46 -0.48 -8.57 12.03
CA ALA A 46 0.79 -9.28 11.98
C ALA A 46 0.71 -10.67 12.62
N LEU A 47 -0.03 -10.83 13.72
CA LEU A 47 -0.34 -12.15 14.30
C LEU A 47 -1.12 -13.04 13.34
N ARG A 48 -2.09 -12.47 12.61
CA ARG A 48 -2.84 -13.18 11.57
C ARG A 48 -1.90 -13.68 10.46
N LEU A 49 -1.04 -12.80 9.93
CA LEU A 49 -0.07 -13.15 8.88
C LEU A 49 0.93 -14.21 9.32
N LEU A 50 1.42 -14.13 10.57
CA LEU A 50 2.30 -15.15 11.12
C LEU A 50 1.58 -16.52 11.14
N ASN A 51 0.33 -16.55 11.62
CA ASN A 51 -0.46 -17.78 11.69
C ASN A 51 -0.71 -18.46 10.33
N GLU A 52 -0.81 -17.70 9.24
CA GLU A 52 -0.92 -18.25 7.89
C GLU A 52 0.35 -19.01 7.45
N THR A 53 1.51 -18.72 8.05
CA THR A 53 2.77 -19.40 7.74
C THR A 53 3.03 -20.63 8.62
N LYS A 54 2.09 -21.03 9.47
CA LYS A 54 2.28 -22.13 10.43
C LYS A 54 2.39 -23.48 9.73
N ILE A 55 3.47 -24.20 9.97
CA ILE A 55 3.72 -25.54 9.39
C ILE A 55 3.67 -26.68 10.41
N GLY A 56 3.71 -26.37 11.71
CA GLY A 56 3.71 -27.42 12.73
C GLY A 56 3.82 -26.92 14.16
N ILE A 57 4.09 -27.87 15.06
CA ILE A 57 4.30 -27.64 16.49
C ILE A 57 5.64 -28.28 16.86
N LEU A 58 6.41 -27.62 17.73
CA LEU A 58 7.70 -28.13 18.18
C LEU A 58 7.49 -29.38 19.06
N LYS A 59 8.40 -30.35 18.95
CA LYS A 59 8.33 -31.59 19.73
C LYS A 59 8.61 -31.28 21.21
N GLY A 60 7.71 -31.67 22.11
CA GLY A 60 7.83 -31.41 23.56
C GLY A 60 6.99 -30.22 24.07
N SER A 61 6.45 -29.37 23.19
CA SER A 61 5.45 -28.34 23.54
C SER A 61 4.01 -28.87 23.51
N GLU A 62 3.82 -30.19 23.55
CA GLU A 62 2.53 -30.87 23.49
C GLU A 62 1.63 -30.65 24.72
N HIS A 63 2.15 -30.06 25.81
CA HIS A 63 1.35 -29.68 26.99
C HIS A 63 0.78 -28.26 26.92
N ALA A 64 1.22 -27.41 25.98
CA ALA A 64 0.50 -26.19 25.60
C ALA A 64 -0.77 -26.51 24.77
N ASN A 65 -1.07 -27.79 24.57
CA ASN A 65 -1.93 -28.31 23.50
C ASN A 65 -3.37 -28.64 23.91
N ILE A 66 -3.77 -28.34 25.16
CA ILE A 66 -5.20 -28.33 25.51
C ILE A 66 -5.88 -27.12 24.87
N ASP A 67 -5.18 -25.98 24.77
CA ASP A 67 -5.63 -24.86 23.95
C ASP A 67 -5.34 -25.09 22.47
N SER A 68 -4.20 -25.69 22.07
CA SER A 68 -3.90 -25.79 20.63
C SER A 68 -4.65 -26.88 19.84
N LYS A 69 -5.27 -27.91 20.45
CA LYS A 69 -6.26 -28.76 19.74
C LYS A 69 -7.58 -28.03 19.50
N LYS A 70 -8.02 -27.18 20.44
CA LYS A 70 -9.10 -26.21 20.22
C LYS A 70 -8.70 -25.21 19.14
N VAL A 71 -7.47 -24.71 19.13
CA VAL A 71 -6.95 -23.79 18.10
C VAL A 71 -6.75 -24.48 16.75
N LYS A 72 -6.51 -25.79 16.64
CA LYS A 72 -6.35 -26.48 15.34
C LYS A 72 -7.70 -26.70 14.65
N ASP A 73 -8.71 -27.11 15.42
CA ASP A 73 -10.09 -27.21 14.93
C ASP A 73 -10.68 -25.80 14.70
N GLN A 74 -10.37 -24.85 15.59
CA GLN A 74 -10.74 -23.44 15.40
C GLN A 74 -9.91 -22.71 14.34
N SER A 75 -8.69 -23.12 13.97
CA SER A 75 -7.88 -22.41 12.94
C SER A 75 -8.20 -22.89 11.54
N MET A 76 -8.47 -24.18 11.35
CA MET A 76 -9.07 -24.66 10.09
C MET A 76 -10.52 -24.19 9.93
N MET A 77 -11.31 -24.11 11.00
CA MET A 77 -12.65 -23.47 10.93
C MET A 77 -12.57 -21.94 10.85
N LYS A 78 -11.54 -21.27 11.41
CA LYS A 78 -11.35 -19.80 11.29
C LYS A 78 -10.74 -19.37 9.97
N GLU A 79 -9.93 -20.19 9.30
CA GLU A 79 -9.47 -19.91 7.93
C GLU A 79 -10.67 -19.75 6.98
N ILE A 80 -11.75 -20.49 7.26
CA ILE A 80 -13.01 -20.44 6.51
C ILE A 80 -13.86 -19.21 6.90
N GLU A 81 -13.76 -18.71 8.13
CA GLU A 81 -14.44 -17.46 8.55
C GLU A 81 -13.70 -16.16 8.14
N HIS A 82 -12.39 -16.21 7.84
CA HIS A 82 -11.57 -15.00 7.68
C HIS A 82 -11.33 -14.56 6.23
N GLU A 83 -11.79 -15.33 5.25
CA GLU A 83 -11.79 -14.97 3.83
C GLU A 83 -13.20 -14.90 3.24
N GLU A 84 -14.21 -14.53 4.05
CA GLU A 84 -15.57 -14.26 3.56
C GLU A 84 -15.59 -13.26 2.38
N TRP A 85 -14.62 -12.34 2.34
CA TRP A 85 -14.42 -11.43 1.23
C TRP A 85 -14.20 -12.16 -0.11
N ARG A 86 -13.62 -13.37 -0.13
CA ARG A 86 -13.44 -14.20 -1.34
C ARG A 86 -14.75 -14.73 -1.90
N LYS A 87 -15.83 -14.77 -1.10
CA LYS A 87 -17.17 -15.08 -1.62
C LYS A 87 -17.73 -13.94 -2.48
N LEU A 88 -17.27 -12.72 -2.24
CA LEU A 88 -17.70 -11.52 -2.96
C LEU A 88 -16.74 -11.18 -4.11
N ILE A 89 -15.44 -11.24 -3.86
CA ILE A 89 -14.39 -10.79 -4.76
C ILE A 89 -13.37 -11.90 -5.00
N ASP A 90 -13.18 -12.26 -6.27
CA ASP A 90 -12.05 -13.08 -6.71
C ASP A 90 -10.89 -12.16 -7.14
N PRO A 91 -9.72 -12.18 -6.46
CA PRO A 91 -8.61 -11.30 -6.78
C PRO A 91 -7.99 -11.55 -8.17
N ALA A 92 -8.23 -12.72 -8.78
CA ALA A 92 -7.69 -13.06 -10.11
C ALA A 92 -8.59 -12.59 -11.27
N GLU A 93 -9.87 -12.31 -11.01
CA GLU A 93 -10.88 -12.04 -12.05
C GLU A 93 -11.10 -10.54 -12.36
N GLY A 94 -10.16 -9.68 -11.97
CA GLY A 94 -10.25 -8.24 -12.19
C GLY A 94 -11.11 -7.55 -11.12
N THR A 95 -10.45 -7.01 -10.10
CA THR A 95 -11.11 -6.43 -8.93
C THR A 95 -11.88 -5.14 -9.23
N ILE A 96 -11.46 -4.32 -10.20
CA ILE A 96 -12.16 -3.07 -10.57
C ILE A 96 -13.61 -3.35 -10.98
N TYR A 97 -13.81 -4.31 -11.89
CA TYR A 97 -15.14 -4.64 -12.39
C TYR A 97 -16.03 -5.17 -11.26
N GLN A 98 -15.46 -6.01 -10.39
CA GLN A 98 -16.19 -6.59 -9.27
C GLN A 98 -16.57 -5.54 -8.21
N VAL A 99 -15.69 -4.58 -7.90
CA VAL A 99 -16.02 -3.43 -7.04
C VAL A 99 -17.18 -2.62 -7.65
N PHE A 100 -17.15 -2.40 -8.97
CA PHE A 100 -18.19 -1.63 -9.66
C PHE A 100 -19.55 -2.34 -9.68
N THR A 101 -19.59 -3.67 -9.83
CA THR A 101 -20.84 -4.42 -10.03
C THR A 101 -21.36 -5.16 -8.79
N LYS A 102 -20.49 -5.59 -7.87
CA LYS A 102 -20.86 -6.53 -6.79
C LYS A 102 -20.95 -5.91 -5.41
N LEU A 103 -20.24 -4.81 -5.14
CA LEU A 103 -20.16 -4.23 -3.79
C LEU A 103 -21.04 -2.99 -3.68
N ASP A 104 -21.98 -3.01 -2.73
CA ASP A 104 -22.62 -1.79 -2.22
C ASP A 104 -21.67 -1.00 -1.31
N LYS A 105 -22.13 0.11 -0.73
CA LYS A 105 -21.27 0.95 0.13
C LYS A 105 -20.71 0.18 1.32
N ASP A 106 -21.53 -0.55 2.06
CA ASP A 106 -21.12 -1.20 3.30
C ASP A 106 -20.20 -2.39 3.01
N ALA A 107 -20.52 -3.21 2.02
CA ALA A 107 -19.66 -4.30 1.58
C ALA A 107 -18.32 -3.79 1.07
N TYR A 108 -18.31 -2.66 0.35
CA TYR A 108 -17.07 -2.01 -0.09
C TYR A 108 -16.22 -1.50 1.07
N MET A 109 -16.84 -0.82 2.04
CA MET A 109 -16.14 -0.30 3.21
C MET A 109 -15.50 -1.43 4.03
N ASN A 110 -16.22 -2.53 4.23
CA ASN A 110 -15.69 -3.71 4.91
C ASN A 110 -14.57 -4.37 4.09
N PHE A 111 -14.74 -4.45 2.77
CA PHE A 111 -13.73 -5.01 1.88
C PHE A 111 -12.44 -4.18 1.88
N VAL A 112 -12.52 -2.86 1.76
CA VAL A 112 -11.36 -2.00 1.56
C VAL A 112 -10.56 -1.79 2.85
N ASN A 113 -11.24 -1.71 4.00
CA ASN A 113 -10.60 -1.39 5.29
C ASN A 113 -10.07 -2.61 6.06
N ASP A 114 -10.37 -3.82 5.61
CA ASP A 114 -9.78 -5.05 6.14
C ASP A 114 -8.60 -5.45 5.24
N PRO A 115 -7.34 -5.32 5.65
CA PRO A 115 -6.22 -5.61 4.75
C PRO A 115 -6.12 -7.10 4.42
N LYS A 116 -6.02 -7.43 3.14
CA LYS A 116 -5.85 -8.80 2.63
C LYS A 116 -4.40 -9.08 2.27
N HIS A 117 -3.99 -10.31 2.54
CA HIS A 117 -2.70 -10.82 2.11
C HIS A 117 -2.92 -12.09 1.28
N LEU A 118 -2.39 -12.06 0.06
CA LEU A 118 -2.50 -13.17 -0.87
C LEU A 118 -1.34 -14.14 -0.62
N THR A 119 -1.59 -15.18 0.17
CA THR A 119 -0.58 -16.15 0.62
C THR A 119 -0.72 -17.54 -0.01
N ARG A 120 -1.85 -17.85 -0.68
CA ARG A 120 -2.06 -19.18 -1.26
C ARG A 120 -1.11 -19.40 -2.44
N PRO A 121 -0.64 -20.65 -2.66
CA PRO A 121 0.06 -20.99 -3.89
C PRO A 121 -0.81 -20.63 -5.10
N ASN A 122 -0.28 -19.80 -6.01
CA ASN A 122 -0.96 -19.24 -7.19
C ASN A 122 -1.98 -18.11 -6.93
N ASP A 123 -2.03 -17.51 -5.74
CA ASP A 123 -2.78 -16.26 -5.60
C ASP A 123 -2.15 -15.17 -6.49
N ILE A 124 -2.99 -14.51 -7.29
CA ILE A 124 -2.59 -13.39 -8.14
C ILE A 124 -3.62 -12.29 -7.95
N HIS A 125 -3.15 -11.07 -7.73
CA HIS A 125 -4.01 -9.89 -7.76
C HIS A 125 -4.00 -9.24 -9.14
N ARG A 126 -5.19 -9.08 -9.72
CA ARG A 126 -5.44 -8.37 -10.97
C ARG A 126 -6.53 -7.33 -10.79
N MET A 127 -6.25 -6.10 -11.21
CA MET A 127 -7.25 -5.04 -11.29
C MET A 127 -8.12 -5.18 -12.52
N PHE A 128 -7.54 -5.67 -13.63
CA PHE A 128 -8.26 -5.98 -14.86
C PHE A 128 -8.16 -7.47 -15.19
N LYS A 129 -9.24 -8.06 -15.70
CA LYS A 129 -9.28 -9.49 -16.07
C LYS A 129 -8.23 -9.84 -17.12
N THR A 130 -8.05 -8.98 -18.13
CA THR A 130 -7.11 -9.24 -19.22
C THR A 130 -5.68 -8.86 -18.81
N PRO A 131 -4.66 -9.71 -19.08
CA PRO A 131 -3.27 -9.40 -18.76
C PRO A 131 -2.78 -8.07 -19.36
N PHE A 132 -3.25 -7.74 -20.57
CA PHE A 132 -2.88 -6.51 -21.26
C PHE A 132 -3.35 -5.25 -20.53
N LEU A 133 -4.59 -5.21 -20.04
CA LEU A 133 -5.07 -4.06 -19.26
C LEU A 133 -4.47 -4.05 -17.85
N ASP A 134 -4.29 -5.23 -17.26
CA ASP A 134 -3.69 -5.37 -15.92
C ASP A 134 -2.25 -4.85 -15.89
N PHE A 135 -1.51 -5.01 -16.99
CA PHE A 135 -0.17 -4.46 -17.15
C PHE A 135 -0.13 -2.95 -16.85
N PHE A 136 -1.10 -2.17 -17.36
CA PHE A 136 -1.16 -0.72 -17.12
C PHE A 136 -1.59 -0.33 -15.70
N SER A 137 -2.09 -1.28 -14.90
CA SER A 137 -2.39 -1.05 -13.49
C SER A 137 -1.15 -1.19 -12.59
N ARG A 138 -0.05 -1.75 -13.10
CA ARG A 138 1.16 -2.03 -12.34
C ARG A 138 2.14 -0.87 -12.46
N THR A 139 2.51 -0.32 -11.31
CA THR A 139 3.51 0.73 -11.16
C THR A 139 4.55 0.28 -10.15
N PRO A 140 5.62 -0.43 -10.58
CA PRO A 140 6.78 -0.68 -9.73
C PRO A 140 7.36 0.63 -9.18
N TRP A 141 7.91 0.59 -7.96
CA TRP A 141 8.42 1.78 -7.27
C TRP A 141 9.39 2.64 -8.12
N TYR A 142 10.25 2.00 -8.93
CA TYR A 142 11.25 2.71 -9.73
C TYR A 142 10.63 3.51 -10.89
N HIS A 143 9.39 3.22 -11.31
CA HIS A 143 8.69 4.03 -12.31
C HIS A 143 8.54 5.48 -11.84
N ILE A 144 8.25 5.69 -10.55
CA ILE A 144 8.10 7.03 -9.96
C ILE A 144 9.39 7.81 -10.10
N ALA A 145 10.52 7.24 -9.64
CA ALA A 145 11.82 7.89 -9.74
C ALA A 145 12.22 8.16 -11.20
N CYS A 146 12.06 7.18 -12.10
CA CYS A 146 12.43 7.32 -13.52
C CYS A 146 11.62 8.40 -14.24
N PHE A 147 10.33 8.54 -13.95
CA PHE A 147 9.47 9.50 -14.62
C PHE A 147 9.59 10.91 -14.03
N TRP A 148 9.59 11.03 -12.70
CA TRP A 148 9.49 12.33 -12.02
C TRP A 148 10.83 13.03 -11.82
N THR A 149 11.94 12.29 -11.79
CA THR A 149 13.28 12.90 -11.68
C THR A 149 13.60 13.82 -12.86
N PRO A 150 13.40 13.43 -14.14
CA PRO A 150 13.56 14.35 -15.27
C PRO A 150 12.63 15.57 -15.20
N VAL A 151 11.39 15.39 -14.74
CA VAL A 151 10.42 16.49 -14.59
C VAL A 151 10.89 17.49 -13.55
N MET A 152 11.36 17.01 -12.39
CA MET A 152 11.93 17.84 -11.33
C MET A 152 13.12 18.66 -11.84
N PHE A 153 14.07 18.01 -12.52
CA PHE A 153 15.25 18.70 -13.07
C PHE A 153 14.91 19.69 -14.17
N TYR A 154 13.95 19.37 -15.04
CA TYR A 154 13.46 20.30 -16.05
C TYR A 154 12.85 21.56 -15.39
N LYS A 155 12.07 21.39 -14.32
CA LYS A 155 11.51 22.51 -13.56
C LYS A 155 12.56 23.35 -12.83
N LEU A 156 13.58 22.72 -12.25
CA LEU A 156 14.74 23.42 -11.69
C LEU A 156 15.52 24.19 -12.75
N TRP A 157 15.72 23.59 -13.93
CA TRP A 157 16.40 24.25 -15.05
C TRP A 157 15.63 25.50 -15.51
N GLN A 158 14.30 25.41 -15.67
CA GLN A 158 13.48 26.60 -15.97
C GLN A 158 13.62 27.68 -14.88
N GLY A 159 13.51 27.30 -13.61
CA GLY A 159 13.69 28.22 -12.47
C GLY A 159 15.06 28.90 -12.41
N SER A 160 16.11 28.26 -12.92
CA SER A 160 17.47 28.82 -12.95
C SER A 160 17.64 30.02 -13.91
N TYR A 161 16.74 30.17 -14.89
CA TYR A 161 16.68 31.39 -15.73
C TYR A 161 15.82 32.50 -15.11
N GLU A 162 15.00 32.17 -14.12
CA GLU A 162 14.04 33.10 -13.48
C GLU A 162 14.59 33.68 -12.17
N LEU A 163 15.38 32.91 -11.43
CA LEU A 163 15.86 33.23 -10.09
C LEU A 163 17.38 33.12 -9.97
N SER A 164 17.97 33.98 -9.15
CA SER A 164 19.34 33.80 -8.69
C SER A 164 19.43 32.64 -7.69
N VAL A 165 20.66 32.17 -7.42
CA VAL A 165 20.91 30.93 -6.66
C VAL A 165 20.20 30.90 -5.30
N VAL A 166 20.23 31.98 -4.53
CA VAL A 166 19.65 32.01 -3.18
C VAL A 166 18.11 31.90 -3.21
N PRO A 167 17.36 32.77 -3.93
CA PRO A 167 15.92 32.60 -4.12
C PRO A 167 15.52 31.26 -4.73
N LEU A 168 16.34 30.70 -5.62
CA LEU A 168 16.09 29.38 -6.21
C LEU A 168 16.12 28.28 -5.14
N VAL A 169 17.17 28.23 -4.32
CA VAL A 169 17.27 27.24 -3.22
C VAL A 169 16.12 27.41 -2.22
N LEU A 170 15.82 28.65 -1.83
CA LEU A 170 14.70 28.93 -0.90
C LEU A 170 13.34 28.53 -1.48
N SER A 171 13.11 28.79 -2.77
CA SER A 171 11.87 28.40 -3.45
C SER A 171 11.74 26.89 -3.60
N PHE A 172 12.86 26.18 -3.80
CA PHE A 172 12.86 24.72 -3.83
C PHE A 172 12.51 24.13 -2.46
N ILE A 173 13.12 24.63 -1.39
CA ILE A 173 12.79 24.23 0.00
C ILE A 173 11.33 24.53 0.33
N LEU A 174 10.83 25.69 -0.09
CA LEU A 174 9.42 26.03 0.03
C LEU A 174 8.53 24.99 -0.67
N GLY A 175 8.91 24.54 -1.87
CA GLY A 175 8.23 23.45 -2.58
C GLY A 175 8.21 22.13 -1.80
N LEU A 176 9.32 21.75 -1.16
CA LEU A 176 9.36 20.55 -0.31
C LEU A 176 8.34 20.65 0.84
N ILE A 177 8.26 21.80 1.50
CA ILE A 177 7.31 22.06 2.59
C ILE A 177 5.87 22.07 2.05
N THR A 178 5.62 22.75 0.92
CA THR A 178 4.31 22.82 0.28
C THR A 178 3.77 21.43 -0.06
N TRP A 179 4.63 20.49 -0.48
CA TRP A 179 4.20 19.12 -0.71
C TRP A 179 3.64 18.47 0.54
N THR A 180 4.26 18.61 1.72
CA THR A 180 3.74 17.97 2.95
C THR A 180 2.29 18.39 3.27
N PHE A 181 1.92 19.63 2.95
CA PHE A 181 0.55 20.11 3.06
C PHE A 181 -0.38 19.52 1.97
N ILE A 182 0.11 19.45 0.73
CA ILE A 182 -0.62 18.85 -0.39
C ILE A 182 -0.86 17.37 -0.13
N GLU A 183 0.15 16.63 0.30
CA GLU A 183 0.11 15.21 0.66
C GLU A 183 -0.94 14.97 1.73
N TYR A 184 -0.87 15.70 2.84
CA TYR A 184 -1.87 15.60 3.90
C TYR A 184 -3.29 15.83 3.38
N SER A 185 -3.46 16.87 2.54
CA SER A 185 -4.77 17.24 2.00
C SER A 185 -5.30 16.19 1.01
N LEU A 186 -4.45 15.69 0.10
CA LEU A 186 -4.81 14.62 -0.83
C LEU A 186 -5.13 13.34 -0.08
N HIS A 187 -4.30 12.93 0.87
CA HIS A 187 -4.50 11.70 1.62
C HIS A 187 -5.80 11.75 2.43
N ARG A 188 -6.00 12.83 3.19
CA ARG A 188 -7.19 12.97 4.05
C ARG A 188 -8.48 13.22 3.28
N PHE A 189 -8.44 14.08 2.27
CA PHE A 189 -9.66 14.57 1.61
C PHE A 189 -9.91 13.99 0.24
N ILE A 190 -8.98 13.27 -0.40
CA ILE A 190 -9.22 12.65 -1.72
C ILE A 190 -9.06 11.15 -1.63
N PHE A 191 -7.97 10.68 -1.03
CA PHE A 191 -7.67 9.26 -0.93
C PHE A 191 -8.57 8.57 0.10
N HIS A 192 -8.98 9.25 1.17
CA HIS A 192 -9.96 8.76 2.14
C HIS A 192 -11.41 9.24 1.88
N MET A 193 -11.80 9.36 0.60
CA MET A 193 -13.12 9.86 0.23
C MET A 193 -14.28 8.91 0.56
N GLU A 194 -14.01 7.62 0.71
CA GLU A 194 -14.97 6.57 1.09
C GLU A 194 -15.78 6.87 2.35
N ILE A 195 -15.20 7.64 3.27
CA ILE A 195 -15.80 8.00 4.54
C ILE A 195 -17.06 8.86 4.34
N TYR A 196 -17.06 9.75 3.35
CA TYR A 196 -18.10 10.78 3.19
C TYR A 196 -18.84 10.74 1.85
N ILE A 197 -18.38 9.97 0.85
CA ILE A 197 -19.12 9.83 -0.43
C ILE A 197 -20.44 9.08 -0.26
N PRO A 198 -21.49 9.41 -1.05
CA PRO A 198 -22.74 8.65 -1.06
C PRO A 198 -22.54 7.26 -1.69
N ASP A 199 -23.55 6.39 -1.55
CA ASP A 199 -23.56 5.08 -2.20
C ASP A 199 -23.66 5.22 -3.73
N ASN A 200 -22.50 5.37 -4.37
CA ASN A 200 -22.36 5.46 -5.82
C ASN A 200 -21.22 4.56 -6.30
N ARG A 201 -21.56 3.58 -7.16
CA ARG A 201 -20.62 2.59 -7.71
C ARG A 201 -19.42 3.22 -8.43
N LEU A 202 -19.62 4.32 -9.15
CA LEU A 202 -18.53 4.99 -9.86
C LEU A 202 -17.55 5.64 -8.86
N LEU A 203 -18.07 6.36 -7.85
CA LEU A 203 -17.22 6.98 -6.83
C LEU A 203 -16.45 5.94 -6.01
N ARG A 204 -17.07 4.81 -5.65
CA ARG A 204 -16.37 3.69 -5.01
C ARG A 204 -15.25 3.13 -5.87
N THR A 205 -15.51 2.96 -7.16
CA THR A 205 -14.50 2.44 -8.10
C THR A 205 -13.35 3.41 -8.29
N ILE A 206 -13.64 4.72 -8.33
CA ILE A 206 -12.61 5.77 -8.36
C ILE A 206 -11.77 5.71 -7.08
N HIS A 207 -12.40 5.68 -5.89
CA HIS A 207 -11.65 5.53 -4.64
C HIS A 207 -10.79 4.26 -4.66
N TYR A 208 -11.34 3.13 -5.11
CA TYR A 208 -10.61 1.86 -5.19
C TYR A 208 -9.35 1.97 -6.05
N ILE A 209 -9.44 2.63 -7.21
CA ILE A 209 -8.30 2.84 -8.11
C ILE A 209 -7.25 3.77 -7.49
N PHE A 210 -7.67 4.82 -6.80
CA PHE A 210 -6.76 5.85 -6.28
C PHE A 210 -6.04 5.43 -4.99
N HIS A 211 -6.74 4.74 -4.08
CA HIS A 211 -6.20 4.40 -2.77
C HIS A 211 -6.76 3.12 -2.16
N GLY A 212 -8.02 2.78 -2.43
CA GLY A 212 -8.66 1.62 -1.83
C GLY A 212 -7.96 0.29 -2.14
N VAL A 213 -7.37 0.15 -3.33
CA VAL A 213 -6.58 -1.05 -3.68
C VAL A 213 -5.38 -1.26 -2.76
N HIS A 214 -4.74 -0.16 -2.33
CA HIS A 214 -3.62 -0.22 -1.40
C HIS A 214 -4.07 -0.66 -0.01
N HIS A 215 -5.19 -0.14 0.51
CA HIS A 215 -5.74 -0.62 1.79
C HIS A 215 -6.19 -2.08 1.73
N ALA A 216 -6.84 -2.48 0.64
CA ALA A 216 -7.32 -3.84 0.45
C ALA A 216 -6.16 -4.84 0.27
N PHE A 217 -5.09 -4.46 -0.42
CA PHE A 217 -3.95 -5.33 -0.74
C PHE A 217 -2.61 -4.61 -0.48
N PRO A 218 -2.25 -4.33 0.79
CA PRO A 218 -1.11 -3.47 1.12
C PRO A 218 0.26 -4.02 0.70
N MET A 219 0.36 -5.34 0.50
CA MET A 219 1.61 -6.01 0.13
C MET A 219 1.74 -6.29 -1.36
N ASP A 220 0.81 -5.78 -2.17
CA ASP A 220 0.96 -5.77 -3.62
C ASP A 220 1.96 -4.68 -4.05
N ARG A 221 3.21 -5.10 -4.24
CA ARG A 221 4.34 -4.24 -4.59
C ARG A 221 4.15 -3.46 -5.89
N ASP A 222 3.37 -3.99 -6.83
CA ASP A 222 3.13 -3.34 -8.12
C ASP A 222 2.05 -2.25 -8.01
N ARG A 223 1.36 -2.13 -6.88
CA ARG A 223 0.21 -1.21 -6.69
C ARG A 223 0.31 -0.39 -5.40
N LEU A 224 1.53 -0.26 -4.90
CA LEU A 224 1.85 0.49 -3.69
C LEU A 224 1.96 2.00 -3.97
N VAL A 225 2.70 2.37 -5.02
CA VAL A 225 2.93 3.76 -5.38
C VAL A 225 1.81 4.30 -6.26
N PHE A 226 1.56 5.60 -6.16
CA PHE A 226 0.48 6.24 -6.90
C PHE A 226 0.74 6.18 -8.42
N PRO A 227 -0.19 5.66 -9.25
CA PRO A 227 0.05 5.46 -10.68
C PRO A 227 0.35 6.75 -11.43
N ILE A 228 1.37 6.74 -12.30
CA ILE A 228 1.81 7.93 -13.07
C ILE A 228 0.65 8.50 -13.91
N ALA A 229 -0.15 7.64 -14.53
CA ALA A 229 -1.29 8.08 -15.35
C ALA A 229 -2.32 8.89 -14.55
N ALA A 230 -2.56 8.53 -13.28
CA ALA A 230 -3.45 9.28 -12.39
C ALA A 230 -2.76 10.54 -11.82
N ALA A 231 -1.43 10.50 -11.64
CA ALA A 231 -0.63 11.62 -11.15
C ALA A 231 -0.52 12.78 -12.16
N ILE A 232 -0.53 12.52 -13.48
CA ILE A 232 -0.37 13.56 -14.51
C ILE A 232 -1.48 14.64 -14.45
N PRO A 233 -2.78 14.31 -14.39
CA PRO A 233 -3.82 15.33 -14.20
C PRO A 233 -3.65 16.11 -12.90
N ILE A 234 -3.30 15.43 -11.80
CA ILE A 234 -3.06 16.07 -10.50
C ILE A 234 -1.88 17.04 -10.59
N TYR A 235 -0.81 16.70 -11.29
CA TYR A 235 0.34 17.58 -11.54
C TYR A 235 -0.08 18.91 -12.20
N PHE A 236 -0.91 18.85 -13.25
CA PHE A 236 -1.39 20.07 -13.94
C PHE A 236 -2.35 20.90 -13.08
N ILE A 237 -3.15 20.26 -12.23
CA ILE A 237 -3.99 20.96 -11.25
C ILE A 237 -3.10 21.66 -10.21
N VAL A 238 -2.11 20.95 -9.65
CA VAL A 238 -1.20 21.48 -8.64
C VAL A 238 -0.42 22.67 -9.19
N ILE A 239 0.23 22.56 -10.36
CA ILE A 239 0.99 23.70 -10.93
C ILE A 239 0.07 24.90 -11.21
N LYS A 240 -1.18 24.67 -11.63
CA LYS A 240 -2.15 25.75 -11.80
C LYS A 240 -2.51 26.41 -10.48
N LEU A 241 -2.76 25.64 -9.42
CA LEU A 241 -3.01 26.18 -8.08
C LEU A 241 -1.80 26.95 -7.55
N LEU A 242 -0.59 26.43 -7.73
CA LEU A 242 0.64 27.13 -7.34
C LEU A 242 0.78 28.48 -8.06
N SER A 243 0.41 28.56 -9.35
CA SER A 243 0.43 29.83 -10.10
C SER A 243 -0.56 30.89 -9.60
N LEU A 244 -1.57 30.49 -8.80
CA LEU A 244 -2.51 31.42 -8.17
C LEU A 244 -2.01 31.92 -6.80
N VAL A 245 -1.11 31.17 -6.17
CA VAL A 245 -0.64 31.41 -4.79
C VAL A 245 0.74 32.08 -4.78
N TYR A 246 1.62 31.70 -5.71
CA TYR A 246 3.01 32.15 -5.76
C TYR A 246 3.27 33.09 -6.94
N PRO A 247 4.27 33.99 -6.82
CA PRO A 247 4.77 34.75 -7.97
C PRO A 247 5.20 33.83 -9.10
N GLU A 248 4.93 34.23 -10.35
CA GLU A 248 5.18 33.42 -11.55
C GLU A 248 6.63 32.89 -11.61
N VAL A 249 7.61 33.73 -11.30
CA VAL A 249 9.06 33.40 -11.28
C VAL A 249 9.45 32.34 -10.25
N MET A 250 8.58 32.03 -9.29
CA MET A 250 8.83 30.99 -8.28
C MET A 250 8.16 29.66 -8.65
N VAL A 251 7.11 29.68 -9.49
CA VAL A 251 6.23 28.52 -9.71
C VAL A 251 7.01 27.30 -10.20
N ASN A 252 7.93 27.47 -11.16
CA ASN A 252 8.73 26.37 -11.67
C ASN A 252 9.60 25.75 -10.57
N THR A 253 10.27 26.58 -9.77
CA THR A 253 11.18 26.11 -8.72
C THR A 253 10.42 25.49 -7.53
N VAL A 254 9.30 26.08 -7.12
CA VAL A 254 8.40 25.50 -6.10
C VAL A 254 7.84 24.16 -6.59
N MET A 255 7.41 24.08 -7.85
CA MET A 255 6.92 22.82 -8.43
C MET A 255 8.01 21.75 -8.46
N ALA A 256 9.27 22.11 -8.71
CA ALA A 256 10.37 21.17 -8.60
C ALA A 256 10.53 20.62 -7.18
N GLY A 257 10.45 21.47 -6.16
CA GLY A 257 10.45 21.02 -4.76
C GLY A 257 9.26 20.12 -4.45
N VAL A 258 8.07 20.47 -4.94
CA VAL A 258 6.86 19.64 -4.78
C VAL A 258 7.04 18.24 -5.37
N VAL A 259 7.56 18.14 -6.61
CA VAL A 259 7.84 16.85 -7.26
C VAL A 259 8.97 16.10 -6.55
N GLY A 260 9.99 16.82 -6.07
CA GLY A 260 11.10 16.24 -5.33
C GLY A 260 10.65 15.57 -4.04
N MET A 261 9.82 16.24 -3.24
CA MET A 261 9.30 15.69 -1.99
C MET A 261 8.26 14.58 -2.22
N TYR A 262 7.47 14.63 -3.29
CA TYR A 262 6.56 13.54 -3.67
C TYR A 262 7.27 12.20 -3.89
N MET A 263 8.53 12.22 -4.34
CA MET A 263 9.31 11.00 -4.56
C MET A 263 9.95 10.43 -3.27
N CYS A 264 9.95 11.19 -2.17
CA CYS A 264 10.51 10.81 -0.88
C CYS A 264 9.48 10.07 -0.01
#